data_AF-A0A640QE47-F1
#
_entry.id   AF-A0A640QE47-F1
#
_cell.length_a   1.000
_cell.length_b   1.000
_cell.length_c   1.000
_cell.angle_alpha   90.00
_cell.angle_beta   90.00
_cell.angle_gamma   90.00
#
_symmetry.space_group_name_H-M   'P 1'
#
loop_
_entity.id
_entity.type
_entity.pdbx_description
1 polymer ?
#
loop_
_entity_poly.entity_id
_entity_poly.type
_entity_poly.pdbx_seq_one_letter_code
_entity_poly.pdbx_strand_id
1 'polypeptide(L)' 'MSSIPEEPEKPLRDDCCGGGSCCPCIWDVYYEKLAKWKEAKQKQEDETASNSTGN' A
#
# COMPACT_ATOMS: atom_id res chain seq x y z
N MET A 1 11.90 -14.00 -2.36
CA MET A 1 10.49 -13.72 -2.70
C MET A 1 10.07 -12.47 -1.94
N SER A 2 10.45 -11.30 -2.45
CA SER A 2 9.88 -10.05 -1.96
C SER A 2 8.51 -9.97 -2.60
N SER A 3 7.44 -10.24 -1.86
CA SER A 3 6.09 -9.98 -2.37
C SER A 3 5.78 -8.53 -2.06
N ILE A 4 5.52 -7.70 -3.08
CA ILE A 4 4.96 -6.36 -2.84
C ILE A 4 3.65 -6.59 -2.10
N PRO A 5 3.34 -5.83 -1.04
CA PRO A 5 1.96 -5.80 -0.56
C PRO A 5 1.01 -5.51 -1.73
N GLU A 6 -0.23 -5.98 -1.67
CA GLU A 6 -1.21 -5.62 -2.69
C GLU A 6 -1.63 -4.15 -2.53
N GLU A 7 -2.09 -3.53 -3.62
CA GLU A 7 -2.58 -2.15 -3.58
C GLU A 7 -3.75 -2.08 -2.59
N PRO A 8 -3.68 -1.22 -1.56
CA PRO A 8 -4.77 -1.14 -0.60
C PRO A 8 -6.03 -0.62 -1.27
N GLU A 9 -7.17 -1.25 -0.99
CA GLU A 9 -8.45 -0.78 -1.49
C GLU A 9 -8.91 0.48 -0.75
N LYS A 10 -9.46 1.42 -1.50
CA LYS A 10 -10.00 2.66 -0.93
C LYS A 10 -11.19 2.32 -0.04
N PRO A 11 -11.21 2.79 1.23
CA PRO A 11 -12.33 2.52 2.10
C PRO A 11 -13.59 3.21 1.58
N LEU A 12 -14.72 2.53 1.74
CA LEU A 12 -16.03 3.07 1.41
C LEU A 12 -16.44 4.12 2.45
N ARG A 13 -17.39 4.99 2.07
CA ARG A 13 -17.98 5.96 3.01
C ARG A 13 -18.65 5.27 4.19
N ASP A 14 -19.23 4.09 4.00
CA ASP A 14 -19.86 3.27 5.04
C ASP A 14 -18.85 2.62 6.00
N ASP A 15 -17.61 2.35 5.56
CA ASP A 15 -16.52 1.86 6.43
C ASP A 15 -15.97 2.99 7.32
N CYS A 16 -16.16 4.23 6.89
CA CYS A 16 -15.89 5.38 7.73
C CYS A 16 -17.04 5.52 8.73
N CYS A 17 -16.72 5.42 10.02
CA CYS A 17 -17.66 5.67 11.13
C CYS A 17 -18.28 7.09 11.12
N GLY A 18 -17.99 7.92 10.11
CA GLY A 18 -18.76 9.11 9.72
C GLY A 18 -18.57 10.33 10.61
N GLY A 19 -18.08 10.15 11.84
CA GLY A 19 -18.07 11.21 12.86
C GLY A 19 -16.81 11.29 13.71
N GLY A 20 -15.67 10.77 13.24
CA GLY A 20 -14.40 10.89 13.99
C GLY A 20 -14.39 10.19 15.37
N SER A 21 -15.38 9.35 15.68
CA SER A 21 -15.44 8.61 16.95
C SER A 21 -14.60 7.33 16.96
N CYS A 22 -14.18 6.85 15.79
CA CYS A 22 -13.32 5.67 15.69
C CYS A 22 -11.88 6.12 15.40
N CYS A 23 -11.00 5.99 16.39
CA CYS A 23 -9.56 6.13 16.24
C CYS A 23 -8.94 4.72 16.33
N PRO A 24 -8.17 4.27 15.31
CA PRO A 24 -7.67 5.02 14.14
C PRO A 24 -8.72 5.19 13.01
N CYS A 25 -8.63 6.30 12.29
CA CYS A 25 -9.45 6.55 11.11
C CYS A 25 -9.08 5.55 9.99
N ILE A 26 -10.08 4.99 9.31
CA ILE A 26 -9.85 4.06 8.20
C ILE A 26 -9.02 4.70 7.07
N TRP A 27 -9.14 6.02 6.90
CA TRP A 27 -8.35 6.79 5.95
C TRP A 27 -6.87 6.85 6.34
N ASP A 28 -6.55 7.02 7.62
CA ASP A 28 -5.15 7.05 8.08
C ASP A 28 -4.48 5.70 7.80
N VAL A 29 -5.16 4.60 8.16
CA VAL A 29 -4.68 3.24 7.89
C VAL A 29 -4.52 2.98 6.39
N TYR A 30 -5.45 3.46 5.56
CA TYR A 30 -5.36 3.38 4.11
C TYR A 30 -4.13 4.13 3.57
N TYR A 31 -3.90 5.37 4.00
CA TYR A 31 -2.76 6.16 3.54
C TYR A 31 -1.42 5.56 3.97
N GLU A 32 -1.32 5.03 5.20
CA GLU A 32 -0.12 4.32 5.66
C GLU A 32 0.19 3.10 4.82
N LYS A 33 -0.82 2.27 4.50
CA LYS A 33 -0.66 1.11 3.62
C LYS A 33 -0.28 1.54 2.21
N LEU A 34 -0.89 2.61 1.70
CA LEU A 34 -0.64 3.12 0.36
C LEU A 34 0.79 3.64 0.21
N ALA A 35 1.33 4.31 1.23
CA ALA A 35 2.72 4.76 1.25
C ALA A 35 3.69 3.57 1.14
N LYS A 36 3.51 2.56 2.02
CA LYS A 36 4.31 1.33 2.01
C LYS A 36 4.24 0.59 0.68
N TRP A 37 3.06 0.55 0.06
CA TRP A 37 2.88 -0.04 -1.26
C TRP A 37 3.68 0.69 -2.34
N LYS A 38 3.58 2.02 -2.41
CA LYS A 38 4.32 2.83 -3.39
C LYS A 38 5.84 2.69 -3.23
N GLU A 39 6.33 2.66 -1.99
CA GLU A 39 7.74 2.47 -1.68
C GLU A 39 8.23 1.08 -2.09
N ALA A 40 7.46 0.04 -1.72
CA ALA A 40 7.77 -1.33 -2.09
C ALA A 40 7.73 -1.52 -3.62
N LYS A 41 6.77 -0.92 -4.30
CA LYS A 41 6.63 -0.99 -5.76
C LYS A 41 7.82 -0.37 -6.47
N GLN A 42 8.23 0.83 -6.09
CA GLN A 42 9.44 1.46 -6.64
C GLN A 42 10.70 0.61 -6.42
N LYS A 43 10.89 0.08 -5.20
CA LYS A 43 12.01 -0.82 -4.90
C LYS A 43 11.97 -2.09 -5.75
N GLN A 44 10.79 -2.63 -6.03
CA GLN A 44 10.67 -3.81 -6.86
C GLN A 44 10.86 -3.53 -8.34
N GLU A 45 10.41 -2.40 -8.87
CA GLU A 45 10.71 -2.02 -10.24
C GLU A 45 12.23 -1.88 -10.45
N ASP A 46 12.94 -1.31 -9.47
CA ASP A 46 14.40 -1.19 -9.46
C ASP A 46 15.11 -2.56 -9.34
N GLU A 47 14.67 -3.41 -8.41
CA GLU A 47 15.23 -4.76 -8.20
C GLU A 47 14.91 -5.73 -9.36
N THR A 48 13.71 -5.61 -9.97
CA THR A 48 13.29 -6.46 -11.10
C THR A 48 13.99 -6.05 -12.39
N ALA A 49 14.29 -4.76 -12.57
CA ALA A 49 15.10 -4.28 -13.69
C ALA A 49 16.57 -4.76 -13.60
N SER A 50 17.10 -4.90 -12.39
CA SER A 50 18.48 -5.38 -12.17
C SER A 50 18.65 -6.89 -12.37
N ASN A 51 17.60 -7.70 -12.14
CA ASN A 51 17.71 -9.16 -12.13
C ASN A 51 17.35 -9.87 -13.47
N SER A 52 17.22 -9.13 -14.57
CA SER A 52 16.91 -9.68 -15.92
C SER A 52 18.07 -9.51 -16.91
N THR A 53 19.30 -9.84 -16.51
CA THR A 53 20.40 -10.12 -17.45
C THR A 53 21.29 -11.20 -16.83
N GLY A 54 21.01 -12.46 -17.13
CA GLY A 54 21.78 -13.57 -16.58
C GLY A 54 21.31 -14.96 -17.00
N ASN A 55 21.20 -15.22 -18.30
CA ASN A 55 21.64 -16.46 -18.96
C ASN A 55 21.64 -16.26 -20.48
#